data_AF-A0A523Q2K4-F1
#
_entry.id   AF-A0A523Q2K4-F1
#
_cell.length_a   1.000
_cell.length_b   1.000
_cell.length_c   1.000
_cell.angle_alpha   90.00
_cell.angle_beta   90.00
_cell.angle_gamma   90.00
#
_symmetry.space_group_name_H-M   'P 1'
#
loop_
_entity.id
_entity.type
_entity.pdbx_description
1 polymer ?
#
loop_
_entity_poly.entity_id
_entity_poly.type
_entity_poly.pdbx_seq_one_letter_code
_entity_poly.pdbx_strand_id
1 'polypeptide(L)'
;MQEPTVSLGQIAILIDGGYFLKRVRKELGPEHTSTPEQLAKTVRRLCFNHIARLTGNRGRFWQQHLYRAFFYDAEPYTGVAHHPIANRQIEFAKSALAQDRQALFEQLRKERKLALRLGKVNRDHDWTLAARLTKAALKTRQQLAPLQGLATQLQQAVDPTQPVQLQLSTEQAQQLLAAHDFWQSLQAGDVALGLRQKGVDMRIAIDIASLTLKKQVSTIVLVAGDSDFVPAAKLARREGMEFILDPLWQKVNDDLFEHIDALQSGLKRPAREDHVPDAVSASPCPKRLPPHPQAPPARWRQSAMPATAT
;
A
#
# COMPACT_ATOMS: atom_id res chain seq x y z
N MET A 1 -30.86 33.62 1.61
CA MET A 1 -29.46 33.21 1.41
C MET A 1 -28.98 32.62 2.72
N GLN A 2 -28.76 31.30 2.79
CA GLN A 2 -28.10 30.70 3.95
C GLN A 2 -26.64 31.13 3.93
N GLU A 3 -26.18 31.79 4.99
CA GLU A 3 -24.74 32.00 5.17
C GLU A 3 -24.05 30.63 5.18
N PRO A 4 -22.88 30.47 4.53
CA PRO A 4 -22.13 29.25 4.64
C PRO A 4 -21.66 29.13 6.09
N THR A 5 -22.34 28.28 6.88
CA THR A 5 -21.93 27.95 8.24
C THR A 5 -20.48 27.48 8.17
N VAL A 6 -19.55 28.32 8.62
CA VAL A 6 -18.11 28.03 8.57
C VAL A 6 -17.87 26.86 9.53
N SER A 7 -17.80 25.66 8.98
CA SER A 7 -17.70 24.46 9.79
C SER A 7 -16.26 24.28 10.30
N LEU A 8 -16.06 24.69 11.55
CA LEU A 8 -14.76 24.64 12.21
C LEU A 8 -14.52 23.24 12.79
N GLY A 9 -13.31 22.72 12.56
CA GLY A 9 -12.80 21.52 13.24
C GLY A 9 -13.58 20.24 12.97
N GLN A 10 -14.21 20.11 11.80
CA GLN A 10 -15.07 18.95 11.48
C GLN A 10 -14.38 17.85 10.66
N ILE A 11 -13.17 18.06 10.15
CA ILE A 11 -12.50 17.10 9.27
C ILE A 11 -11.35 16.41 9.99
N ALA A 12 -11.37 15.09 10.12
CA ALA A 12 -10.21 14.30 10.55
C ALA A 12 -9.48 13.70 9.34
N ILE A 13 -8.16 13.73 9.36
CA ILE A 13 -7.31 13.09 8.34
C ILE A 13 -6.49 12.02 9.04
N LEU A 14 -6.66 10.76 8.66
CA LEU A 14 -5.97 9.61 9.23
C LEU A 14 -5.02 9.06 8.17
N ILE A 15 -3.74 8.98 8.51
CA ILE A 15 -2.67 8.64 7.57
C ILE A 15 -1.97 7.40 8.06
N ASP A 16 -2.13 6.28 7.34
CA ASP A 16 -1.24 5.13 7.52
C ASP A 16 0.15 5.53 7.01
N GLY A 17 1.08 5.71 7.95
CA GLY A 17 2.44 6.16 7.71
C GLY A 17 3.26 5.14 6.95
N GLY A 18 3.14 3.84 7.27
CA GLY A 18 3.86 2.79 6.56
C GLY A 18 3.46 2.76 5.08
N TYR A 19 2.15 2.83 4.83
CA TYR A 19 1.59 2.94 3.50
C TYR A 19 2.03 4.23 2.79
N PHE A 20 1.81 5.39 3.42
CA PHE A 20 2.12 6.70 2.89
C PHE A 20 3.59 6.80 2.46
N LEU A 21 4.52 6.40 3.33
CA LEU A 21 5.95 6.48 3.08
C LEU A 21 6.39 5.59 1.91
N LYS A 22 5.83 4.39 1.82
CA LYS A 22 6.09 3.46 0.71
C LYS A 22 5.59 4.04 -0.62
N ARG A 23 4.38 4.61 -0.65
CA ARG A 23 3.79 5.19 -1.86
C ARG A 23 4.49 6.46 -2.29
N VAL A 24 4.72 7.39 -1.36
CA VAL A 24 5.33 8.69 -1.64
C VAL A 24 6.76 8.53 -2.15
N ARG A 25 7.58 7.66 -1.55
CA ARG A 25 8.94 7.39 -2.05
C ARG A 25 8.97 6.70 -3.42
N LYS A 26 7.91 5.96 -3.76
CA LYS A 26 7.79 5.29 -5.06
C LYS A 26 7.35 6.25 -6.16
N GLU A 27 6.41 7.12 -5.86
CA GLU A 27 5.71 7.91 -6.88
C GLU A 27 6.23 9.35 -6.96
N LEU A 28 6.66 9.97 -5.85
CA LEU A 28 7.21 11.33 -5.84
C LEU A 28 8.74 11.32 -5.93
N GLY A 29 9.30 12.40 -6.49
CA GLY A 29 10.74 12.54 -6.63
C GLY A 29 11.47 12.82 -5.31
N PRO A 30 12.82 12.75 -5.33
CA PRO A 30 13.68 12.99 -4.16
C PRO A 30 13.44 14.36 -3.51
N GLU A 31 13.05 15.38 -4.27
CA GLU A 31 12.75 16.73 -3.80
C GLU A 31 11.63 16.81 -2.74
N HIS A 32 10.84 15.74 -2.62
CA HIS A 32 9.74 15.63 -1.67
C HIS A 32 9.95 14.58 -0.57
N THR A 33 10.97 13.73 -0.71
CA THR A 33 11.05 12.48 0.06
C THR A 33 12.44 12.18 0.63
N SER A 34 13.47 12.93 0.25
CA SER A 34 14.85 12.69 0.65
C SER A 34 15.11 12.98 2.12
N THR A 35 14.48 14.01 2.71
CA THR A 35 14.69 14.35 4.12
C THR A 35 13.42 14.20 4.97
N PRO A 36 13.56 13.95 6.28
CA PRO A 36 12.44 13.96 7.23
C PRO A 36 11.60 15.24 7.18
N GLU A 37 12.23 16.40 7.00
CA GLU A 37 11.56 17.70 6.87
C GLU A 37 10.73 17.79 5.59
N GLN A 38 11.26 17.29 4.48
CA GLN A 38 10.54 17.25 3.20
C GLN A 38 9.33 16.32 3.28
N LEU A 39 9.46 15.17 3.94
CA LEU A 39 8.37 14.25 4.20
C LEU A 39 7.29 14.89 5.08
N ALA A 40 7.67 15.55 6.17
CA ALA A 40 6.73 16.29 7.03
C ALA A 40 6.01 17.41 6.27
N LYS A 41 6.73 18.17 5.43
CA LYS A 41 6.14 19.17 4.52
C LYS A 41 5.17 18.53 3.53
N THR A 42 5.47 17.34 3.02
CA THR A 42 4.58 16.59 2.12
C THR A 42 3.31 16.14 2.83
N VAL A 43 3.40 15.64 4.08
CA VAL A 43 2.23 15.33 4.92
C VAL A 43 1.37 16.58 5.14
N ARG A 44 1.99 17.70 5.50
CA ARG A 44 1.30 18.99 5.67
C ARG A 44 0.61 19.44 4.38
N ARG A 45 1.27 19.30 3.23
CA ARG A 45 0.73 19.62 1.90
C ARG A 45 -0.46 18.74 1.55
N LEU A 46 -0.38 17.44 1.82
CA LEU A 46 -1.49 16.51 1.66
C LEU A 46 -2.71 16.98 2.48
N CYS A 47 -2.50 17.28 3.77
CA CYS A 47 -3.57 17.75 4.65
C CYS A 47 -4.20 19.06 4.14
N PHE A 48 -3.36 20.04 3.79
CA PHE A 48 -3.81 21.32 3.24
C PHE A 48 -4.68 21.12 2.00
N ASN A 49 -4.25 20.29 1.05
CA ASN A 49 -4.97 20.08 -0.21
C ASN A 49 -6.32 19.39 -0.01
N HIS A 50 -6.43 18.43 0.92
CA HIS A 50 -7.73 17.85 1.28
C HIS A 50 -8.67 18.90 1.85
N ILE A 51 -8.21 19.67 2.83
CA ILE A 51 -9.02 20.72 3.45
C ILE A 51 -9.44 21.77 2.43
N ALA A 52 -8.50 22.24 1.60
CA ALA A 52 -8.77 23.21 0.56
C ALA A 52 -9.80 22.72 -0.48
N ARG A 53 -9.80 21.42 -0.78
CA ARG A 53 -10.76 20.82 -1.71
C ARG A 53 -12.15 20.66 -1.09
N LEU A 54 -12.23 20.24 0.17
CA LEU A 54 -13.49 20.00 0.86
C LEU A 54 -14.20 21.29 1.29
N THR A 55 -13.43 22.31 1.67
CA THR A 55 -13.97 23.56 2.23
C THR A 55 -13.93 24.73 1.26
N GLY A 56 -13.22 24.60 0.14
CA GLY A 56 -12.86 25.72 -0.75
C GLY A 56 -11.83 26.69 -0.14
N ASN A 57 -11.46 26.54 1.14
CA ASN A 57 -10.57 27.45 1.84
C ASN A 57 -9.09 27.14 1.56
N ARG A 58 -8.47 28.00 0.74
CA ARG A 58 -7.02 27.96 0.43
C ARG A 58 -6.19 28.95 1.27
N GLY A 59 -6.82 29.59 2.26
CA GLY A 59 -6.21 30.63 3.07
C GLY A 59 -5.22 30.12 4.11
N ARG A 60 -4.56 31.07 4.78
CA ARG A 60 -3.56 30.82 5.84
C ARG A 60 -4.11 30.04 7.04
N PHE A 61 -5.42 30.13 7.27
CA PHE A 61 -6.10 29.54 8.44
C PHE A 61 -6.82 28.22 8.13
N TRP A 62 -6.47 27.52 7.04
CA TRP A 62 -7.11 26.25 6.66
C TRP A 62 -7.18 25.23 7.81
N GLN A 63 -6.22 25.21 8.73
CA GLN A 63 -6.21 24.30 9.88
C GLN A 63 -7.41 24.52 10.82
N GLN A 64 -8.15 25.62 10.72
CA GLN A 64 -9.36 25.84 11.50
C GLN A 64 -10.45 24.81 11.17
N HIS A 65 -10.48 24.29 9.94
CA HIS A 65 -11.42 23.25 9.50
C HIS A 65 -10.96 21.83 9.85
N LEU A 66 -9.64 21.65 10.06
CA LEU A 66 -9.06 20.38 10.49
C LEU A 66 -9.37 20.15 11.98
N TYR A 67 -10.05 19.06 12.31
CA TYR A 67 -10.11 18.54 13.68
C TYR A 67 -8.70 18.20 14.14
N ARG A 68 -8.10 17.20 13.48
CA ARG A 68 -6.74 16.72 13.69
C ARG A 68 -6.30 15.85 12.51
N ALA A 69 -5.02 15.91 12.18
CA ALA A 69 -4.36 14.92 11.34
C ALA A 69 -3.69 13.88 12.25
N PHE A 70 -4.02 12.61 12.08
CA PHE A 70 -3.42 11.49 12.80
C PHE A 70 -2.47 10.77 11.86
N PHE A 71 -1.21 10.60 12.27
CA PHE A 71 -0.21 9.85 11.53
C PHE A 71 0.11 8.57 12.30
N TYR A 72 -0.20 7.43 11.72
CA TYR A 72 -0.07 6.12 12.34
C TYR A 72 1.18 5.43 11.81
N ASP A 73 2.06 4.99 12.68
CA ASP A 73 3.27 4.24 12.29
C ASP A 73 3.69 3.38 13.49
N ALA A 74 4.83 2.72 13.42
CA ALA A 74 5.41 2.01 14.55
C ALA A 74 6.77 2.59 14.94
N GLU A 75 7.09 2.54 16.22
CA GLU A 75 8.44 2.85 16.69
C GLU A 75 9.47 1.92 16.01
N PRO A 76 10.62 2.44 15.55
CA PRO A 76 11.67 1.61 14.99
C PRO A 76 12.07 0.50 15.95
N TYR A 77 12.36 -0.69 15.42
CA TYR A 77 12.87 -1.78 16.24
C TYR A 77 14.25 -1.40 16.80
N THR A 78 14.39 -1.46 18.13
CA THR A 78 15.63 -1.08 18.83
C THR A 78 16.49 -2.26 19.25
N GLY A 79 16.02 -3.48 18.98
CA GLY A 79 16.75 -4.69 19.36
C GLY A 79 18.05 -4.87 18.59
N VAL A 80 18.79 -5.90 18.99
CA VAL A 80 20.06 -6.28 18.39
C VAL A 80 19.94 -7.70 17.84
N ALA A 81 20.50 -7.96 16.67
CA ALA A 81 20.56 -9.31 16.11
C ALA A 81 21.89 -9.55 15.39
N HIS A 82 22.28 -10.81 15.31
CA HIS A 82 23.47 -11.22 14.56
C HIS A 82 23.08 -11.63 13.14
N HIS A 83 23.69 -11.04 12.12
CA HIS A 83 23.39 -11.31 10.72
C HIS A 83 24.01 -12.65 10.28
N PRO A 84 23.23 -13.60 9.72
CA PRO A 84 23.70 -14.96 9.48
C PRO A 84 24.71 -15.06 8.32
N ILE A 85 24.58 -14.22 7.28
CA ILE A 85 25.51 -14.21 6.13
C ILE A 85 26.70 -13.27 6.35
N ALA A 86 26.43 -11.98 6.61
CA ALA A 86 27.47 -10.99 6.86
C ALA A 86 28.27 -11.19 8.16
N ASN A 87 27.90 -12.17 8.98
CA ASN A 87 28.55 -12.55 10.24
C ASN A 87 28.90 -11.36 11.14
N ARG A 88 27.94 -10.44 11.30
CA ARG A 88 28.11 -9.21 12.07
C ARG A 88 26.89 -8.91 12.92
N GLN A 89 27.13 -8.27 14.07
CA GLN A 89 26.05 -7.75 14.90
C GLN A 89 25.43 -6.50 14.26
N ILE A 90 24.10 -6.41 14.33
CA ILE A 90 23.31 -5.29 13.85
C ILE A 90 22.52 -4.71 15.02
N GLU A 91 22.85 -3.47 15.37
CA GLU A 91 22.07 -2.66 16.31
C GLU A 91 21.03 -1.85 15.53
N PHE A 92 19.78 -2.30 15.50
CA PHE A 92 18.75 -1.69 14.65
C PHE A 92 18.42 -0.25 15.06
N ALA A 93 18.55 0.09 16.34
CA ALA A 93 18.40 1.44 16.86
C ALA A 93 19.38 2.45 16.21
N LYS A 94 20.59 2.00 15.83
CA LYS A 94 21.63 2.84 15.22
C LYS A 94 21.53 2.89 13.70
N SER A 95 20.58 2.18 13.10
CA SER A 95 20.42 2.19 11.64
C SER A 95 19.97 3.57 11.14
N ALA A 96 20.43 3.94 9.94
CA ALA A 96 19.98 5.17 9.27
C ALA A 96 18.45 5.21 9.14
N LEU A 97 17.82 4.06 8.86
CA LEU A 97 16.36 3.94 8.79
C LEU A 97 15.68 4.32 10.13
N ALA A 98 16.20 3.84 11.26
CA ALA A 98 15.65 4.17 12.58
C ALA A 98 15.83 5.65 12.90
N GLN A 99 17.01 6.21 12.60
CA GLN A 99 17.32 7.62 12.81
C GLN A 99 16.43 8.53 11.95
N ASP A 100 16.30 8.23 10.65
CA ASP A 100 15.44 8.97 9.72
C ASP A 100 13.97 8.93 10.15
N ARG A 101 13.51 7.77 10.63
CA ARG A 101 12.13 7.60 11.08
C ARG A 101 11.88 8.38 12.38
N GLN A 102 12.82 8.35 13.32
CA GLN A 102 12.72 9.16 14.54
C GLN A 102 12.76 10.67 14.22
N ALA A 103 13.65 11.10 13.33
CA ALA A 103 13.72 12.48 12.88
C ALA A 103 12.41 12.92 12.22
N LEU A 104 11.78 12.06 11.41
CA LEU A 104 10.47 12.34 10.83
C LEU A 104 9.41 12.53 11.92
N PHE A 105 9.40 11.68 12.94
CA PHE A 105 8.47 11.82 14.06
C PHE A 105 8.67 13.15 14.80
N GLU A 106 9.92 13.58 15.03
CA GLU A 106 10.18 14.89 15.63
C GLU A 106 9.68 16.05 14.75
N GLN A 107 9.83 15.95 13.42
CA GLN A 107 9.28 16.98 12.53
C GLN A 107 7.74 17.00 12.56
N LEU A 108 7.11 15.83 12.54
CA LEU A 108 5.65 15.70 12.61
C LEU A 108 5.08 16.20 13.94
N ARG A 109 5.77 16.01 15.08
CA ARG A 109 5.34 16.55 16.39
C ARG A 109 5.29 18.07 16.43
N LYS A 110 6.10 18.75 15.61
CA LYS A 110 6.12 20.22 15.51
C LYS A 110 4.97 20.78 14.67
N GLU A 111 4.28 19.94 13.91
CA GLU A 111 3.18 20.37 13.04
C GLU A 111 1.88 20.63 13.81
N ARG A 112 1.28 21.80 13.60
CA ARG A 112 0.02 22.20 14.25
C ARG A 112 -1.10 21.23 13.88
N LYS A 113 -1.83 20.75 14.90
CA LYS A 113 -2.96 19.80 14.78
C LYS A 113 -2.58 18.45 14.15
N LEU A 114 -1.31 18.07 14.17
CA LEU A 114 -0.86 16.73 13.85
C LEU A 114 -0.63 15.94 15.14
N ALA A 115 -1.07 14.68 15.20
CA ALA A 115 -0.79 13.76 16.29
C ALA A 115 -0.23 12.44 15.77
N LEU A 116 0.88 12.00 16.38
CA LEU A 116 1.43 10.67 16.13
C LEU A 116 0.66 9.62 16.92
N ARG A 117 0.41 8.49 16.26
CA ARG A 117 -0.22 7.30 16.85
C ARG A 117 0.71 6.12 16.61
N LEU A 118 1.64 5.91 17.54
CA LEU A 118 2.70 4.92 17.37
C LEU A 118 2.29 3.55 17.93
N GLY A 119 2.42 2.52 17.09
CA GLY A 119 2.47 1.12 17.47
C GLY A 119 3.90 0.69 17.82
N LYS A 120 4.13 -0.61 17.87
CA LYS A 120 5.43 -1.20 18.15
C LYS A 120 5.85 -2.13 17.02
N VAL A 121 7.16 -2.25 16.80
CA VAL A 121 7.72 -3.31 15.96
C VAL A 121 8.17 -4.44 16.88
N ASN A 122 7.63 -5.63 16.64
CA ASN A 122 8.05 -6.84 17.34
C ASN A 122 8.87 -7.74 16.41
N ARG A 123 9.83 -8.45 16.98
CA ARG A 123 10.45 -9.61 16.35
C ARG A 123 9.46 -10.77 16.43
N ASP A 124 8.85 -11.10 15.31
CA ASP A 124 7.84 -12.16 15.19
C ASP A 124 8.50 -13.52 14.95
N HIS A 125 9.56 -13.53 14.14
CA HIS A 125 10.38 -14.71 13.86
C HIS A 125 11.84 -14.30 13.62
N ASP A 126 12.71 -15.30 13.52
CA ASP A 126 14.13 -15.09 13.29
C ASP A 126 14.44 -14.72 11.82
N TRP A 127 15.69 -14.82 11.40
CA TRP A 127 16.11 -14.62 10.02
C TRP A 127 15.40 -15.57 9.06
N THR A 128 14.90 -15.00 7.98
CA THR A 128 14.26 -15.74 6.88
C THR A 128 14.94 -15.41 5.57
N LEU A 129 15.00 -16.40 4.68
CA LEU A 129 15.43 -16.19 3.30
C LEU A 129 14.36 -15.41 2.53
N ALA A 130 14.81 -14.56 1.62
CA ALA A 130 13.93 -13.88 0.69
C ALA A 130 13.07 -14.89 -0.07
N ALA A 131 11.77 -14.61 -0.20
CA ALA A 131 10.81 -15.52 -0.83
C ALA A 131 11.23 -16.01 -2.23
N ARG A 132 11.94 -15.14 -2.98
CA ARG A 132 12.49 -15.46 -4.32
C ARG A 132 13.50 -16.61 -4.31
N LEU A 133 14.18 -16.85 -3.18
CA LEU A 133 15.23 -17.86 -3.03
C LEU A 133 14.71 -19.17 -2.42
N THR A 134 13.51 -19.17 -1.82
CA THR A 134 12.97 -20.32 -1.08
C THR A 134 12.87 -21.57 -1.96
N LYS A 135 12.37 -21.45 -3.19
CA LYS A 135 12.25 -22.58 -4.11
C LYS A 135 13.62 -23.15 -4.50
N ALA A 136 14.61 -22.28 -4.73
CA ALA A 136 15.97 -22.68 -5.04
C ALA A 136 16.63 -23.39 -3.83
N ALA A 137 16.47 -22.83 -2.63
CA ALA A 137 16.94 -23.45 -1.39
C ALA A 137 16.36 -24.86 -1.19
N LEU A 138 15.05 -25.04 -1.41
CA LEU A 138 14.40 -26.36 -1.29
C LEU A 138 14.90 -27.37 -2.34
N LYS A 139 15.23 -26.91 -3.56
CA LYS A 139 15.79 -27.77 -4.61
C LYS A 139 17.14 -28.38 -4.20
N THR A 140 17.91 -27.69 -3.36
CA THR A 140 19.21 -28.21 -2.87
C THR A 140 19.08 -29.55 -2.15
N ARG A 141 17.92 -29.87 -1.56
CA ARG A 141 17.67 -31.19 -0.95
C ARG A 141 17.87 -32.34 -1.93
N GLN A 142 17.38 -32.21 -3.16
CA GLN A 142 17.56 -33.24 -4.18
C GLN A 142 18.99 -33.22 -4.72
N GLN A 143 19.57 -32.03 -4.89
CA GLN A 143 20.92 -31.87 -5.41
C GLN A 143 22.01 -32.42 -4.46
N LEU A 144 21.75 -32.41 -3.15
CA LEU A 144 22.63 -32.97 -2.12
C LEU A 144 22.41 -34.46 -1.85
N ALA A 145 21.41 -35.10 -2.49
CA ALA A 145 21.14 -36.52 -2.33
C ALA A 145 22.35 -37.44 -2.61
N PRO A 146 23.27 -37.15 -3.55
CA PRO A 146 24.45 -37.99 -3.78
C PRO A 146 25.37 -38.15 -2.55
N LEU A 147 25.31 -37.23 -1.58
CA LEU A 147 26.09 -37.34 -0.34
C LEU A 147 25.59 -38.45 0.62
N GLN A 148 24.41 -39.04 0.37
CA GLN A 148 23.90 -40.14 1.21
C GLN A 148 24.84 -41.33 1.25
N GLY A 149 25.58 -41.61 0.17
CA GLY A 149 26.58 -42.69 0.13
C GLY A 149 27.73 -42.49 1.14
N LEU A 150 28.11 -41.24 1.42
CA LEU A 150 29.13 -40.93 2.44
C LEU A 150 28.63 -41.27 3.84
N ALA A 151 27.35 -41.02 4.13
CA ALA A 151 26.80 -41.27 5.45
C ALA A 151 26.94 -42.74 5.87
N THR A 152 26.69 -43.67 4.94
CA THR A 152 26.84 -45.11 5.18
C THR A 152 28.30 -45.52 5.41
N GLN A 153 29.23 -44.96 4.63
CA GLN A 153 30.66 -45.25 4.79
C GLN A 153 31.20 -44.70 6.13
N LEU A 154 30.80 -43.48 6.51
CA LEU A 154 31.19 -42.87 7.79
C LEU A 154 30.68 -43.65 9.00
N GLN A 155 29.52 -44.32 8.89
CA GLN A 155 29.00 -45.18 9.97
C GLN A 155 29.81 -46.47 10.15
N GLN A 156 30.52 -46.93 9.12
CA GLN A 156 31.33 -48.16 9.14
C GLN A 156 32.82 -47.88 9.42
N ALA A 157 33.23 -46.61 9.43
CA ALA A 157 34.61 -46.21 9.69
C ALA A 157 34.95 -46.37 11.19
N VAL A 158 35.83 -47.32 11.50
CA VAL A 158 36.31 -47.58 12.87
C VAL A 158 37.49 -46.66 13.25
N ASP A 159 38.25 -46.21 12.26
CA ASP A 159 39.41 -45.34 12.43
C ASP A 159 39.15 -43.97 11.77
N PRO A 160 39.12 -42.87 12.55
CA PRO A 160 38.85 -41.52 12.05
C PRO A 160 39.93 -40.97 11.10
N THR A 161 41.07 -41.65 10.96
CA THR A 161 42.16 -41.22 10.08
C THR A 161 42.12 -41.84 8.68
N GLN A 162 41.25 -42.83 8.44
CA GLN A 162 41.12 -43.46 7.13
C GLN A 162 40.47 -42.52 6.10
N PRO A 163 41.03 -42.42 4.87
CA PRO A 163 40.48 -41.57 3.84
C PRO A 163 39.15 -42.12 3.30
N VAL A 164 38.14 -41.25 3.22
CA VAL A 164 36.83 -41.58 2.63
C VAL A 164 36.81 -41.17 1.16
N GLN A 165 36.37 -42.06 0.27
CA GLN A 165 36.27 -41.77 -1.17
C GLN A 165 34.81 -41.73 -1.62
N LEU A 166 34.41 -40.61 -2.24
CA LEU A 166 33.10 -40.44 -2.84
C LEU A 166 33.17 -40.67 -4.35
N GLN A 167 32.52 -41.71 -4.84
CA GLN A 167 32.37 -41.97 -6.27
C GLN A 167 31.08 -41.31 -6.77
N LEU A 168 31.22 -40.37 -7.71
CA LEU A 168 30.11 -39.60 -8.27
C LEU A 168 30.09 -39.70 -9.78
N SER A 169 28.89 -39.77 -10.37
CA SER A 169 28.72 -39.49 -11.79
C SER A 169 28.91 -38.00 -12.08
N THR A 170 29.20 -37.64 -13.33
CA THR A 170 29.31 -36.24 -13.75
C THR A 170 28.05 -35.44 -13.42
N GLU A 171 26.87 -36.04 -13.59
CA GLU A 171 25.59 -35.41 -13.25
C GLU A 171 25.46 -35.16 -11.74
N GLN A 172 25.82 -36.14 -10.91
CA GLN A 172 25.80 -36.00 -9.46
C GLN A 172 26.79 -34.91 -8.98
N ALA A 173 27.98 -34.86 -9.57
CA ALA A 173 28.96 -33.81 -9.26
C ALA A 173 28.44 -32.41 -9.63
N GLN A 174 27.80 -32.26 -10.80
CA GLN A 174 27.16 -31.01 -11.21
C GLN A 174 26.03 -30.60 -10.28
N GLN A 175 25.22 -31.54 -9.81
CA GLN A 175 24.15 -31.28 -8.84
C GLN A 175 24.72 -30.74 -7.52
N LEU A 176 25.78 -31.37 -6.99
CA LEU A 176 26.45 -30.92 -5.76
C LEU A 176 27.06 -29.53 -5.92
N LEU A 177 27.73 -29.26 -7.05
CA LEU A 177 28.32 -27.95 -7.32
C LEU A 177 27.23 -26.87 -7.42
N ALA A 178 26.11 -27.16 -8.08
CA ALA A 178 24.98 -26.22 -8.16
C ALA A 178 24.38 -25.90 -6.78
N ALA A 179 24.30 -26.88 -5.87
CA ALA A 179 23.86 -26.63 -4.49
C ALA A 179 24.88 -25.79 -3.71
N HIS A 180 26.17 -26.10 -3.85
CA HIS A 180 27.27 -25.32 -3.26
C HIS A 180 27.23 -23.86 -3.73
N ASP A 181 27.18 -23.64 -5.04
CA ASP A 181 27.22 -22.32 -5.66
C ASP A 181 25.99 -21.49 -5.26
N PHE A 182 24.81 -22.12 -5.13
CA PHE A 182 23.63 -21.45 -4.59
C PHE A 182 23.89 -20.86 -3.20
N TRP A 183 24.40 -21.65 -2.27
CA TRP A 183 24.64 -21.20 -0.89
C TRP A 183 25.77 -20.17 -0.81
N GLN A 184 26.81 -20.29 -1.64
CA GLN A 184 27.90 -19.30 -1.74
C GLN A 184 27.44 -17.98 -2.38
N SER A 185 26.44 -18.03 -3.25
CA SER A 185 25.94 -16.84 -3.95
C SER A 185 25.07 -15.93 -3.09
N LEU A 186 24.62 -16.39 -1.92
CA LEU A 186 23.72 -15.63 -1.05
C LEU A 186 24.39 -14.36 -0.54
N GLN A 187 23.66 -13.25 -0.66
CA GLN A 187 24.12 -11.93 -0.24
C GLN A 187 23.49 -11.51 1.09
N ALA A 188 24.05 -10.47 1.73
CA ALA A 188 23.48 -9.96 2.98
C ALA A 188 22.00 -9.55 2.85
N GLY A 189 21.61 -8.99 1.70
CA GLY A 189 20.22 -8.59 1.43
C GLY A 189 19.25 -9.75 1.18
N ASP A 190 19.73 -10.99 1.11
CA ASP A 190 18.92 -12.18 0.83
C ASP A 190 18.25 -12.77 2.05
N VAL A 191 18.57 -12.23 3.23
CA VAL A 191 17.95 -12.61 4.49
C VAL A 191 17.39 -11.37 5.18
N ALA A 192 16.26 -11.55 5.84
CA ALA A 192 15.63 -10.49 6.61
C ALA A 192 15.22 -11.02 7.99
N LEU A 193 15.43 -10.21 9.01
CA LEU A 193 14.89 -10.48 10.33
C LEU A 193 13.37 -10.32 10.29
N GLY A 194 12.63 -11.27 10.87
CA GLY A 194 11.17 -11.28 10.92
C GLY A 194 10.56 -10.19 11.79
N LEU A 195 10.69 -8.93 11.38
CA LEU A 195 10.14 -7.76 12.06
C LEU A 195 8.74 -7.46 11.55
N ARG A 196 7.78 -7.32 12.46
CA ARG A 196 6.38 -7.00 12.14
C ARG A 196 5.89 -5.81 12.95
N GLN A 197 5.27 -4.85 12.27
CA GLN A 197 4.53 -3.77 12.92
C GLN A 197 3.25 -4.34 13.53
N LYS A 198 3.00 -4.06 14.81
CA LYS A 198 1.79 -4.52 15.51
C LYS A 198 0.98 -3.34 16.03
N GLY A 199 -0.34 -3.47 15.86
CA GLY A 199 -1.33 -2.57 16.46
C GLY A 199 -1.55 -1.24 15.74
N VAL A 200 -1.03 -1.05 14.52
CA VAL A 200 -1.29 0.17 13.71
C VAL A 200 -2.73 0.16 13.20
N ASP A 201 -3.14 -0.90 12.50
CA ASP A 201 -4.47 -1.01 11.89
C ASP A 201 -5.59 -0.95 12.92
N MET A 202 -5.42 -1.68 14.03
CA MET A 202 -6.35 -1.64 15.16
C MET A 202 -6.49 -0.24 15.75
N ARG A 203 -5.40 0.54 15.84
CA ARG A 203 -5.48 1.93 16.34
C ARG A 203 -6.24 2.81 15.36
N ILE A 204 -5.99 2.68 14.06
CA ILE A 204 -6.73 3.42 13.02
C ILE A 204 -8.22 3.10 13.15
N ALA A 205 -8.59 1.82 13.18
CA ALA A 205 -9.99 1.39 13.28
C ALA A 205 -10.68 1.89 14.56
N ILE A 206 -10.00 1.81 15.72
CA ILE A 206 -10.53 2.31 17.00
C ILE A 206 -10.68 3.83 16.98
N ASP A 207 -9.73 4.57 16.41
CA ASP A 207 -9.82 6.03 16.30
C ASP A 207 -10.96 6.43 15.35
N ILE A 208 -11.13 5.76 14.20
CA ILE A 208 -12.30 5.96 13.32
C ILE A 208 -13.58 5.74 14.11
N ALA A 209 -13.74 4.56 14.73
CA ALA A 209 -14.94 4.23 15.50
C ALA A 209 -15.21 5.24 16.62
N SER A 210 -14.16 5.67 17.34
CA SER A 210 -14.28 6.65 18.43
C SER A 210 -14.69 8.02 17.93
N LEU A 211 -14.09 8.52 16.84
CA LEU A 211 -14.43 9.80 16.21
C LEU A 211 -15.87 9.78 15.71
N THR A 212 -16.27 8.67 15.11
CA THR A 212 -17.61 8.44 14.58
C THR A 212 -18.66 8.40 15.68
N LEU A 213 -18.55 7.48 16.63
CA LEU A 213 -19.58 7.26 17.65
C LEU A 213 -19.73 8.46 18.60
N LYS A 214 -18.64 9.22 18.82
CA LYS A 214 -18.68 10.46 19.60
C LYS A 214 -19.10 11.69 18.79
N LYS A 215 -19.36 11.53 17.47
CA LYS A 215 -19.74 12.61 16.54
C LYS A 215 -18.82 13.83 16.61
N GLN A 216 -17.51 13.58 16.74
CA GLN A 216 -16.50 14.65 16.90
C GLN A 216 -16.14 15.34 15.58
N VAL A 217 -16.40 14.66 14.47
CA VAL A 217 -16.08 15.09 13.10
C VAL A 217 -17.28 14.84 12.20
N SER A 218 -17.38 15.48 11.05
CA SER A 218 -18.39 15.15 10.03
C SER A 218 -17.78 14.37 8.86
N THR A 219 -16.46 14.54 8.64
CA THR A 219 -15.74 13.97 7.50
C THR A 219 -14.46 13.30 7.99
N ILE A 220 -14.22 12.08 7.53
CA ILE A 220 -13.00 11.33 7.73
C ILE A 220 -12.32 11.15 6.38
N VAL A 221 -11.07 11.59 6.28
CA VAL A 221 -10.19 11.27 5.16
C VAL A 221 -9.21 10.20 5.63
N LEU A 222 -9.25 9.02 5.02
CA LEU A 222 -8.30 7.95 5.28
C LEU A 222 -7.28 7.87 4.13
N VAL A 223 -6.01 8.04 4.44
CA VAL A 223 -4.89 7.80 3.52
C VAL A 223 -4.37 6.39 3.77
N ALA A 224 -4.86 5.43 2.99
CA ALA A 224 -4.53 4.02 3.10
C ALA A 224 -4.79 3.30 1.77
N GLY A 225 -4.23 2.10 1.62
CA GLY A 225 -4.48 1.22 0.48
C GLY A 225 -5.01 -0.15 0.85
N ASP A 226 -5.33 -0.38 2.12
CA ASP A 226 -5.78 -1.68 2.64
C ASP A 226 -7.31 -1.77 2.71
N SER A 227 -7.85 -2.92 2.32
CA SER A 227 -9.26 -3.27 2.47
C SER A 227 -9.66 -3.59 3.92
N ASP A 228 -8.69 -3.80 4.82
CA ASP A 228 -8.97 -4.12 6.23
C ASP A 228 -9.76 -3.00 6.95
N PHE A 229 -9.80 -1.79 6.39
CA PHE A 229 -10.59 -0.67 6.93
C PHE A 229 -12.05 -0.61 6.47
N VAL A 230 -12.50 -1.55 5.62
CA VAL A 230 -13.91 -1.64 5.18
C VAL A 230 -14.91 -1.61 6.35
N PRO A 231 -14.74 -2.38 7.45
CA PRO A 231 -15.67 -2.33 8.58
C PRO A 231 -15.74 -0.96 9.25
N ALA A 232 -14.61 -0.27 9.36
CA ALA A 232 -14.53 1.07 9.96
C ALA A 232 -15.21 2.11 9.07
N ALA A 233 -15.03 2.02 7.74
CA ALA A 233 -15.71 2.87 6.77
C ALA A 233 -17.25 2.66 6.79
N LYS A 234 -17.71 1.41 6.85
CA LYS A 234 -19.14 1.08 7.01
C LYS A 234 -19.74 1.70 8.27
N LEU A 235 -19.04 1.61 9.39
CA LEU A 235 -19.50 2.21 10.65
C LEU A 235 -19.61 3.73 10.51
N ALA A 236 -18.57 4.39 9.99
CA ALA A 236 -18.55 5.84 9.78
C ALA A 236 -19.75 6.32 8.95
N ARG A 237 -20.00 5.66 7.81
CA ARG A 237 -21.10 6.01 6.91
C ARG A 237 -22.47 5.76 7.51
N ARG A 238 -22.65 4.63 8.24
CA ARG A 238 -23.93 4.33 8.90
C ARG A 238 -24.29 5.38 9.97
N GLU A 239 -23.29 5.94 10.64
CA GLU A 239 -23.48 7.02 11.61
C GLU A 239 -23.56 8.42 10.97
N GLY A 240 -23.58 8.49 9.62
CA GLY A 240 -23.80 9.72 8.86
C GLY A 240 -22.54 10.56 8.59
N MET A 241 -21.35 9.99 8.72
CA MET A 241 -20.10 10.68 8.36
C MET A 241 -19.74 10.47 6.90
N GLU A 242 -19.21 11.53 6.29
CA GLU A 242 -18.57 11.45 4.98
C GLU A 242 -17.22 10.74 5.13
N PHE A 243 -17.02 9.66 4.38
CA PHE A 243 -15.80 8.86 4.41
C PHE A 243 -15.08 8.90 3.06
N ILE A 244 -13.90 9.51 3.05
CA ILE A 244 -13.10 9.74 1.85
C ILE A 244 -11.83 8.90 1.92
N LEU A 245 -11.50 8.19 0.85
CA LEU A 245 -10.26 7.44 0.73
C LEU A 245 -9.26 8.15 -0.18
N ASP A 246 -8.03 8.31 0.31
CA ASP A 246 -6.87 8.68 -0.50
C ASP A 246 -5.92 7.48 -0.68
N PRO A 247 -5.97 6.77 -1.82
CA PRO A 247 -5.09 5.65 -2.10
C PRO A 247 -3.74 6.09 -2.70
N LEU A 248 -3.42 7.38 -2.69
CA LEU A 248 -2.21 7.93 -3.32
C LEU A 248 -2.01 7.37 -4.74
N TRP A 249 -3.07 7.45 -5.55
CA TRP A 249 -3.16 6.96 -6.94
C TRP A 249 -3.03 5.43 -7.13
N GLN A 250 -3.03 4.64 -6.07
CA GLN A 250 -3.09 3.19 -6.19
C GLN A 250 -4.50 2.75 -6.63
N LYS A 251 -4.57 1.70 -7.46
CA LYS A 251 -5.85 1.06 -7.76
C LYS A 251 -6.36 0.36 -6.49
N VAL A 252 -7.60 0.67 -6.12
CA VAL A 252 -8.28 0.12 -4.95
C VAL A 252 -9.17 -1.05 -5.37
N ASN A 253 -9.38 -2.03 -4.48
CA ASN A 253 -10.35 -3.11 -4.70
C ASN A 253 -11.78 -2.56 -4.71
N ASP A 254 -12.65 -3.17 -5.50
CA ASP A 254 -14.04 -2.76 -5.71
C ASP A 254 -14.83 -2.79 -4.38
N ASP A 255 -14.56 -3.75 -3.50
CA ASP A 255 -15.20 -3.87 -2.18
C ASP A 255 -15.00 -2.62 -1.30
N LEU A 256 -13.81 -2.02 -1.31
CA LEU A 256 -13.55 -0.80 -0.53
C LEU A 256 -14.20 0.41 -1.19
N PHE A 257 -14.30 0.42 -2.53
CA PHE A 257 -14.92 1.51 -3.28
C PHE A 257 -16.43 1.64 -2.99
N GLU A 258 -17.15 0.54 -2.81
CA GLU A 258 -18.57 0.55 -2.44
C GLU A 258 -18.85 1.18 -1.07
N HIS A 259 -17.84 1.20 -0.21
CA HIS A 259 -17.98 1.57 1.21
C HIS A 259 -17.37 2.93 1.55
N ILE A 260 -17.04 3.73 0.54
CA ILE A 260 -16.57 5.12 0.68
C ILE A 260 -17.49 6.06 -0.09
N ASP A 261 -17.51 7.34 0.29
CA ASP A 261 -18.30 8.37 -0.39
C ASP A 261 -17.51 9.03 -1.52
N ALA A 262 -16.17 9.07 -1.40
CA ALA A 262 -15.31 9.60 -2.45
C ALA A 262 -13.91 8.98 -2.45
N LEU A 263 -13.34 8.85 -3.65
CA LEU A 263 -11.93 8.56 -3.87
C LEU A 263 -11.21 9.86 -4.25
N GLN A 264 -10.30 10.33 -3.41
CA GLN A 264 -9.64 11.62 -3.60
C GLN A 264 -8.19 11.56 -3.16
N SER A 265 -7.27 11.98 -4.03
CA SER A 265 -5.88 12.20 -3.62
C SER A 265 -5.58 13.66 -3.26
N GLY A 266 -5.00 13.85 -2.08
CA GLY A 266 -4.53 15.14 -1.59
C GLY A 266 -3.22 15.60 -2.22
N LEU A 267 -2.51 14.72 -2.95
CA LEU A 267 -1.30 15.07 -3.68
C LEU A 267 -1.57 15.08 -5.19
N LYS A 268 -0.87 15.96 -5.92
CA LYS A 268 -0.89 15.95 -7.38
C LYS A 268 -0.12 14.73 -7.87
N ARG A 269 -0.74 13.96 -8.77
CA ARG A 269 -0.07 12.84 -9.44
C ARG A 269 1.11 13.40 -10.23
N PRO A 270 2.34 12.92 -10.01
CA PRO A 270 3.47 13.32 -10.84
C PRO A 270 3.20 12.90 -12.29
N ALA A 271 3.60 13.75 -13.24
CA ALA A 271 3.53 13.42 -14.66
C ALA A 271 4.47 12.23 -14.91
N ARG A 272 3.93 11.11 -15.41
CA ARG A 272 4.76 10.03 -15.94
C ARG A 272 5.08 10.41 -17.38
N GLU A 273 6.35 10.36 -17.78
CA GLU A 273 6.73 10.45 -19.20
C GLU A 273 6.11 9.29 -20.02
N ASP A 274 5.73 8.19 -19.36
CA ASP A 274 4.99 7.08 -19.97
C ASP A 274 3.55 6.98 -19.44
N HIS A 275 2.68 7.87 -19.92
CA HIS A 275 1.27 7.54 -20.13
C HIS A 275 0.65 8.54 -21.10
N VAL A 276 0.19 8.04 -22.25
CA VAL A 276 -0.86 8.71 -23.04
C VAL A 276 -1.99 9.02 -22.06
N PRO A 277 -2.50 10.27 -22.01
CA PRO A 277 -3.66 10.53 -21.19
C PRO A 277 -4.79 9.65 -21.72
N ASP A 278 -5.32 8.76 -20.87
CA ASP A 278 -6.68 8.29 -21.05
C ASP A 278 -7.56 9.53 -20.96
N ALA A 279 -7.77 10.14 -22.12
CA ALA A 279 -8.85 11.04 -22.38
C ALA A 279 -10.14 10.21 -22.23
N VAL A 280 -10.56 9.99 -20.99
CA VAL A 280 -11.99 9.92 -20.71
C VAL A 280 -12.50 11.33 -20.95
N SER A 281 -12.67 11.61 -22.23
CA SER A 281 -13.55 12.65 -22.71
C SER A 281 -14.86 12.47 -21.97
N ALA A 282 -15.24 13.51 -21.23
CA ALA A 282 -16.64 13.77 -21.00
C ALA A 282 -17.27 13.93 -22.40
N SER A 283 -17.76 12.82 -22.96
CA SER A 283 -18.71 12.89 -24.05
C SER A 283 -19.97 13.51 -23.45
N PRO A 284 -20.46 14.64 -23.97
CA PRO A 284 -21.76 15.12 -23.55
C PRO A 284 -22.78 14.06 -23.94
N CYS A 285 -23.67 13.76 -22.98
CA CYS A 285 -24.84 12.90 -23.15
C CYS A 285 -25.45 13.12 -24.55
N PRO A 286 -25.61 12.09 -25.40
CA PRO A 286 -26.25 12.29 -26.69
C PRO A 286 -27.68 12.77 -26.43
N LYS A 287 -27.98 13.96 -26.97
CA LYS A 287 -29.35 14.48 -27.01
C LYS A 287 -30.22 13.40 -27.66
N ARG A 288 -31.24 12.96 -26.94
CA ARG A 288 -32.27 12.03 -27.40
C ARG A 288 -32.83 12.58 -28.72
N LEU A 289 -32.48 11.95 -29.86
CA LEU A 289 -33.09 12.27 -31.14
C LEU A 289 -34.60 11.99 -31.04
N PRO A 290 -35.47 12.84 -31.63
CA PRO A 290 -36.89 12.54 -31.70
C PRO A 290 -37.10 11.27 -32.54
N PRO A 291 -38.11 10.45 -32.23
CA PRO A 291 -38.39 9.25 -33.01
C PRO A 291 -38.73 9.63 -34.45
N HIS A 292 -38.03 9.03 -35.41
CA HIS A 292 -38.41 9.09 -36.82
C HIS A 292 -39.82 8.48 -37.02
N PRO A 293 -40.66 9.07 -37.89
CA PRO A 293 -42.00 8.56 -38.16
C PRO A 293 -41.92 7.19 -38.83
N GLN A 294 -42.66 6.23 -38.28
CA GLN A 294 -42.82 4.89 -38.81
C GLN A 294 -43.46 4.97 -40.21
N ALA A 295 -42.80 4.38 -41.21
CA ALA A 295 -43.39 4.12 -42.51
C ALA A 295 -44.52 3.08 -42.36
N PRO A 296 -45.69 3.28 -42.98
CA PRO A 296 -46.81 2.36 -42.85
C PRO A 296 -46.53 1.04 -43.60
N PRO A 297 -47.10 -0.08 -43.14
CA PRO A 297 -46.86 -1.38 -43.75
C PRO A 297 -47.52 -1.50 -45.13
N ALA A 298 -46.79 -2.09 -46.07
CA ALA A 298 -47.26 -2.42 -47.40
C ALA A 298 -48.43 -3.44 -47.33
N ARG A 299 -49.63 -3.00 -47.69
CA ARG A 299 -50.79 -3.87 -47.91
C ARG A 299 -50.72 -4.49 -49.31
N TRP A 300 -50.77 -5.82 -49.35
CA TRP A 300 -50.99 -6.58 -50.57
C TRP A 300 -52.45 -6.45 -51.04
N ARG A 301 -52.59 -6.40 -52.37
CA ARG A 301 -53.75 -6.06 -53.20
C ARG A 301 -55.01 -6.88 -52.91
N GLN A 302 -56.18 -6.27 -53.14
CA GLN A 302 -57.30 -6.91 -53.85
C GLN A 302 -58.04 -5.89 -54.75
N SER A 303 -58.11 -6.30 -56.01
CA SER A 303 -58.85 -5.88 -57.21
C SER A 303 -60.12 -5.02 -57.08
N ALA A 304 -60.26 -4.02 -57.98
CA ALA A 304 -61.37 -3.92 -58.96
C ALA A 304 -61.21 -2.67 -59.87
N MET A 305 -61.30 -2.89 -61.18
CA MET A 305 -61.51 -1.90 -62.25
C MET A 305 -63.01 -1.46 -62.33
N PRO A 306 -63.49 -0.65 -63.30
CA PRO A 306 -62.87 0.35 -64.20
C PRO A 306 -63.65 1.71 -64.24
N ALA A 307 -63.20 2.61 -65.12
CA ALA A 307 -64.00 3.36 -66.11
C ALA A 307 -64.17 4.88 -65.97
N THR A 308 -63.84 5.54 -67.09
CA THR A 308 -64.43 6.74 -67.73
C THR A 308 -64.25 8.10 -67.04
N ALA A 309 -63.53 9.03 -67.70
CA ALA A 309 -64.05 10.13 -68.55
C ALA A 309 -64.70 11.22 -67.69
N THR A 310 -64.18 12.45 -67.65
CA THR A 310 -64.24 13.46 -68.73
C THR A 310 -63.27 14.58 -68.39
#